data_AF-A0A444XFT5-F1
#
_entry.id   AF-A0A444XFT5-F1
#
_cell.length_a   1.000
_cell.length_b   1.000
_cell.length_c   1.000
_cell.angle_alpha   90.00
_cell.angle_beta   90.00
_cell.angle_gamma   90.00
#
_symmetry.space_group_name_H-M   'P 1'
#
loop_
_entity.id
_entity.type
_entity.pdbx_description
1 polymer ?
#
loop_
_entity_poly.entity_id
_entity_poly.type
_entity_poly.pdbx_seq_one_letter_code
_entity_poly.pdbx_strand_id
1 'polypeptide(L)'
;MGKKRGSEMNILFGWLMKLSIKVKIFLGTLVVLCALVALGFTIKDHEYFFIVAEAVHLAGTIVLLYKLFTKKTCSGLSLKTQEITALYLSGRLICGMLLRNVVGIYMYIMLDLVFLLSTLLTIWKIRFKLKSSYIKELDTVRVPFMVVSCAILAIIIHPRSSDFSFTNTLWAFCVYLEAISVFPQLRFMQNAKMVETFTGYYVFSLGISRFLALAQWIIQVR
;
A
#
# COMPACT_ATOMS: atom_id res chain seq x y z
N MET A 1 -18.68 37.82 -14.57
CA MET A 1 -19.58 37.04 -13.69
C MET A 1 -18.80 35.85 -13.13
N GLY A 2 -18.34 35.91 -11.88
CA GLY A 2 -17.50 34.85 -11.31
C GLY A 2 -17.58 34.83 -9.78
N LYS A 3 -18.52 34.06 -9.24
CA LYS A 3 -18.52 33.57 -7.85
C LYS A 3 -19.74 32.68 -7.61
N LYS A 4 -19.54 31.40 -7.31
CA LYS A 4 -20.45 30.56 -6.49
C LYS A 4 -19.93 29.15 -6.19
N ARG A 5 -18.98 28.62 -6.98
CA ARG A 5 -18.53 27.22 -6.83
C ARG A 5 -17.82 26.90 -5.50
N GLY A 6 -17.15 27.87 -4.88
CA GLY A 6 -16.50 27.68 -3.56
C GLY A 6 -17.46 27.72 -2.37
N SER A 7 -18.67 28.28 -2.53
CA SER A 7 -19.63 28.43 -1.43
C SER A 7 -20.29 27.09 -1.07
N GLU A 8 -20.71 26.33 -2.08
CA GLU A 8 -21.42 25.06 -1.89
C GLU A 8 -20.49 23.96 -1.37
N MET A 9 -19.25 23.90 -1.86
CA MET A 9 -18.24 22.98 -1.35
C MET A 9 -17.93 23.23 0.13
N ASN A 10 -17.85 24.48 0.56
CA ASN A 10 -17.61 24.83 1.96
C ASN A 10 -18.80 24.46 2.86
N ILE A 11 -20.04 24.59 2.37
CA ILE A 11 -21.25 24.20 3.11
C ILE A 11 -21.31 22.68 3.27
N LEU A 12 -21.06 21.92 2.18
CA LEU A 12 -20.98 20.46 2.19
C LEU A 12 -19.89 19.96 3.15
N PHE A 13 -18.70 20.58 3.09
CA PHE A 13 -17.59 20.23 3.97
C PHE A 13 -17.92 20.53 5.45
N GLY A 14 -18.56 21.67 5.73
CA GLY A 14 -19.03 22.02 7.06
C GLY A 14 -20.10 21.08 7.61
N TRP A 15 -20.99 20.57 6.76
CA TRP A 15 -21.99 19.56 7.14
C TRP A 15 -21.35 18.19 7.41
N LEU A 16 -20.44 17.75 6.53
CA LEU A 16 -19.67 16.52 6.70
C LEU A 16 -18.89 16.51 8.02
N MET A 17 -18.29 17.63 8.39
CA MET A 17 -17.53 17.75 9.64
C MET A 17 -18.39 17.52 10.89
N LYS A 18 -19.69 17.84 10.85
CA LYS A 18 -20.64 17.69 11.96
C LYS A 18 -21.19 16.27 12.14
N LEU A 19 -20.98 15.37 11.18
CA LEU A 19 -21.46 13.99 11.26
C LEU A 19 -20.67 13.16 12.27
N SER A 20 -21.35 12.18 12.86
CA SER A 20 -20.72 11.21 13.76
C SER A 20 -19.68 10.36 13.03
N ILE A 21 -18.66 9.87 13.74
CA ILE A 21 -17.61 9.01 13.19
C ILE A 21 -18.21 7.77 12.51
N LYS A 22 -19.26 7.17 13.09
CA LYS A 22 -19.96 6.01 12.52
C LYS A 22 -20.57 6.33 11.15
N VAL A 23 -21.19 7.50 11.00
CA VAL A 23 -21.80 7.93 9.74
C VAL A 23 -20.74 8.29 8.71
N LYS A 24 -19.62 8.89 9.12
CA LYS A 24 -18.47 9.15 8.21
C LYS A 24 -17.88 7.85 7.67
N ILE A 25 -17.72 6.83 8.53
CA ILE A 25 -17.26 5.51 8.12
C ILE A 25 -18.26 4.89 7.14
N PHE A 26 -19.57 4.88 7.48
CA PHE A 26 -20.61 4.34 6.62
C PHE A 26 -20.67 5.01 5.24
N LEU A 27 -20.64 6.35 5.22
CA LEU A 27 -20.65 7.12 3.98
C LEU A 27 -19.37 6.87 3.16
N GLY A 28 -18.22 6.80 3.81
CA GLY A 28 -16.95 6.43 3.19
C GLY A 28 -17.02 5.03 2.56
N THR A 29 -17.53 4.03 3.30
CA THR A 29 -17.69 2.67 2.77
C THR A 29 -18.65 2.62 1.59
N LEU A 30 -19.75 3.38 1.64
CA LEU A 30 -20.71 3.45 0.54
C LEU A 30 -20.09 4.07 -0.72
N VAL A 31 -19.34 5.17 -0.57
CA VAL A 31 -18.63 5.83 -1.69
C VAL A 31 -17.62 4.88 -2.32
N VAL A 32 -16.83 4.17 -1.51
CA VAL A 32 -15.87 3.17 -1.99
C VAL A 32 -16.58 2.06 -2.76
N LEU A 33 -17.71 1.55 -2.26
CA LEU A 33 -18.47 0.47 -2.89
C LEU A 33 -19.12 0.92 -4.21
N CYS A 34 -19.70 2.14 -4.24
CA CYS A 34 -20.22 2.75 -5.47
C CYS A 34 -19.11 2.97 -6.51
N ALA A 35 -17.92 3.42 -6.08
CA ALA A 35 -16.78 3.59 -6.97
C ALA A 35 -16.32 2.25 -7.57
N LEU A 36 -16.26 1.18 -6.77
CA LEU A 36 -15.93 -0.17 -7.24
C LEU A 36 -16.93 -0.68 -8.28
N VAL A 37 -18.23 -0.52 -8.00
CA VAL A 37 -19.30 -0.92 -8.93
C VAL A 37 -19.22 -0.13 -10.23
N ALA A 38 -19.07 1.21 -10.15
CA ALA A 38 -18.95 2.07 -11.32
C ALA A 38 -17.72 1.72 -12.18
N LEU A 39 -16.58 1.44 -11.54
CA LEU A 39 -15.36 1.00 -12.24
C LEU A 39 -15.58 -0.33 -12.98
N GLY A 40 -16.27 -1.28 -12.35
CA GLY A 40 -16.60 -2.57 -12.96
C GLY A 40 -17.56 -2.51 -14.14
N PHE A 41 -18.35 -1.44 -14.28
CA PHE A 41 -19.17 -1.21 -15.48
C PHE A 41 -18.45 -0.41 -16.57
N THR A 42 -17.43 0.36 -16.23
CA THR A 42 -16.82 1.35 -17.15
C THR A 42 -15.65 0.75 -17.96
N ILE A 43 -14.85 -0.12 -17.35
CA ILE A 43 -13.59 -0.58 -17.97
C ILE A 43 -13.66 -2.08 -18.24
N LYS A 44 -13.68 -2.43 -19.54
CA LYS A 44 -13.72 -3.82 -20.02
C LYS A 44 -12.32 -4.45 -20.15
N ASP A 45 -11.28 -3.63 -20.30
CA ASP A 45 -9.91 -4.10 -20.49
C ASP A 45 -9.15 -4.11 -19.15
N HIS A 46 -9.04 -5.30 -18.56
CA HIS A 46 -8.57 -5.50 -17.18
C HIS A 46 -7.07 -5.22 -16.98
N GLU A 47 -6.27 -5.29 -18.03
CA GLU A 47 -4.81 -5.08 -17.97
C GLU A 47 -4.43 -3.63 -17.64
N TYR A 48 -5.24 -2.65 -18.07
CA TYR A 48 -4.95 -1.23 -17.79
C TYR A 48 -5.08 -0.88 -16.31
N PHE A 49 -5.96 -1.54 -15.56
CA PHE A 49 -6.10 -1.30 -14.13
C PHE A 49 -4.84 -1.68 -13.36
N PHE A 50 -4.26 -2.84 -13.70
CA PHE A 50 -3.01 -3.28 -13.10
C PHE A 50 -1.90 -2.26 -13.38
N ILE A 51 -1.74 -1.87 -14.65
CA ILE A 51 -0.70 -0.91 -15.06
C ILE A 51 -0.88 0.43 -14.34
N VAL A 52 -2.10 0.94 -14.22
CA VAL A 52 -2.38 2.21 -13.52
C VAL A 52 -2.13 2.06 -12.02
N ALA A 53 -2.54 0.95 -11.40
CA ALA A 53 -2.30 0.70 -9.98
C ALA A 53 -0.80 0.72 -9.65
N GLU A 54 0.01 0.06 -10.49
CA GLU A 54 1.45 -0.02 -10.33
C GLU A 54 2.16 1.30 -10.66
N ALA A 55 1.69 2.02 -11.67
CA ALA A 55 2.20 3.36 -11.99
C ALA A 55 1.97 4.37 -10.86
N VAL A 56 0.79 4.33 -10.22
CA VAL A 56 0.49 5.19 -9.06
C VAL A 56 1.35 4.80 -7.86
N HIS A 57 1.58 3.50 -7.63
CA HIS A 57 2.51 3.04 -6.60
C HIS A 57 3.92 3.58 -6.83
N LEU A 58 4.42 3.42 -8.06
CA LEU A 58 5.74 3.87 -8.46
C LEU A 58 5.89 5.38 -8.29
N ALA A 59 4.88 6.16 -8.67
CA ALA A 59 4.86 7.61 -8.45
C ALA A 59 4.99 7.96 -6.94
N GLY A 60 4.25 7.27 -6.07
CA GLY A 60 4.37 7.44 -4.63
C GLY A 60 5.77 7.13 -4.10
N THR A 61 6.37 6.04 -4.56
CA THR A 61 7.74 5.63 -4.21
C THR A 61 8.77 6.64 -4.69
N ILE A 62 8.61 7.20 -5.90
CA ILE A 62 9.49 8.25 -6.42
C ILE A 62 9.38 9.52 -5.57
N VAL A 63 8.17 9.93 -5.17
CA VAL A 63 7.97 11.09 -4.28
C VAL A 63 8.65 10.87 -2.93
N LEU A 64 8.57 9.66 -2.37
CA LEU A 64 9.26 9.29 -1.15
C LEU A 64 10.79 9.38 -1.32
N LEU A 65 11.33 8.79 -2.37
CA LEU A 65 12.77 8.85 -2.66
C LEU A 65 13.23 10.30 -2.87
N TYR A 66 12.50 11.10 -3.64
CA TYR A 66 12.78 12.51 -3.83
C TYR A 66 12.88 13.26 -2.48
N LYS A 67 11.96 13.00 -1.56
CA LYS A 67 12.02 13.56 -0.20
C LYS A 67 13.32 13.15 0.51
N LEU A 68 13.66 11.87 0.53
CA LEU A 68 14.84 11.36 1.23
C LEU A 68 16.15 11.92 0.64
N PHE A 69 16.22 12.11 -0.68
CA PHE A 69 17.41 12.60 -1.37
C PHE A 69 17.54 14.12 -1.34
N THR A 70 16.44 14.86 -1.53
CA THR A 70 16.46 16.32 -1.65
C THR A 70 16.23 17.00 -0.31
N LYS A 71 15.23 16.57 0.46
CA LYS A 71 14.88 17.17 1.76
C LYS A 71 15.73 16.63 2.92
N LYS A 72 16.48 15.54 2.70
CA LYS A 72 17.40 14.94 3.69
C LYS A 72 16.72 14.69 5.05
N THR A 73 15.46 14.25 5.04
CA THR A 73 14.71 13.92 6.24
C THR A 73 13.84 12.69 6.02
N CYS A 74 13.79 11.80 7.00
CA CYS A 74 12.84 10.69 7.06
C CYS A 74 11.75 10.88 8.13
N SER A 75 11.58 12.11 8.62
CA SER A 75 10.47 12.43 9.53
C SER A 75 9.12 12.03 8.91
N GLY A 76 8.18 11.57 9.73
CA GLY A 76 6.89 11.07 9.24
C GLY A 76 6.93 9.66 8.63
N LEU A 77 8.07 8.99 8.49
CA LEU A 77 8.18 7.67 7.85
C LEU A 77 8.43 6.56 8.88
N SER A 78 7.62 5.50 8.81
CA SER A 78 7.79 4.28 9.61
C SER A 78 8.85 3.39 8.97
N LEU A 79 9.93 3.10 9.71
CA LEU A 79 10.93 2.13 9.30
C LEU A 79 10.32 0.72 9.26
N LYS A 80 9.44 0.41 10.21
CA LYS A 80 8.78 -0.90 10.33
C LYS A 80 7.95 -1.23 9.09
N THR A 81 7.25 -0.25 8.53
CA THR A 81 6.52 -0.45 7.25
C THR A 81 7.47 -0.85 6.13
N GLN A 82 8.60 -0.14 5.99
CA GLN A 82 9.57 -0.44 4.93
C GLN A 82 10.17 -1.85 5.09
N GLU A 83 10.43 -2.28 6.32
CA GLU A 83 10.95 -3.63 6.62
C GLU A 83 9.96 -4.73 6.27
N ILE A 84 8.69 -4.55 6.64
CA ILE A 84 7.63 -5.49 6.27
C ILE A 84 7.46 -5.52 4.75
N THR A 85 7.54 -4.36 4.09
CA THR A 85 7.48 -4.25 2.63
C THR A 85 8.60 -5.00 1.95
N ALA A 86 9.85 -4.83 2.42
CA ALA A 86 10.98 -5.58 1.89
C ALA A 86 10.82 -7.09 2.09
N LEU A 87 10.25 -7.52 3.24
CA LEU A 87 10.04 -8.93 3.56
C LEU A 87 9.06 -9.59 2.59
N TYR A 88 7.86 -9.02 2.38
CA TYR A 88 6.89 -9.64 1.47
C TYR A 88 7.34 -9.54 0.00
N LEU A 89 8.00 -8.45 -0.42
CA LEU A 89 8.54 -8.34 -1.78
C LEU A 89 9.63 -9.39 -2.05
N SER A 90 10.50 -9.65 -1.06
CA SER A 90 11.50 -10.72 -1.18
C SER A 90 10.84 -12.09 -1.31
N GLY A 91 9.79 -12.36 -0.52
CA GLY A 91 9.01 -13.59 -0.63
C GLY A 91 8.32 -13.73 -1.98
N ARG A 92 7.72 -12.65 -2.51
CA ARG A 92 7.09 -12.63 -3.84
C ARG A 92 8.09 -12.91 -4.97
N LEU A 93 9.29 -12.33 -4.90
CA LEU A 93 10.36 -12.62 -5.87
C LEU A 93 10.74 -14.10 -5.83
N ILE A 94 10.87 -14.69 -4.64
CA ILE A 94 11.14 -16.13 -4.49
C ILE A 94 10.00 -16.95 -5.11
N CYS A 95 8.74 -16.65 -4.79
CA CYS A 95 7.58 -17.29 -5.41
C CYS A 95 7.59 -17.17 -6.94
N GLY A 96 7.84 -15.97 -7.48
CA GLY A 96 7.90 -15.73 -8.93
C GLY A 96 9.02 -16.49 -9.61
N MET A 97 10.18 -16.63 -8.97
CA MET A 97 11.29 -17.46 -9.47
C MET A 97 10.95 -18.95 -9.48
N LEU A 98 10.17 -19.43 -8.50
CA LEU A 98 9.70 -20.82 -8.44
C LEU A 98 8.62 -21.11 -9.50
N LEU A 99 7.83 -20.09 -9.88
CA LEU A 99 6.73 -20.17 -10.86
C LEU A 99 7.14 -19.70 -12.27
N ARG A 100 8.44 -19.78 -12.62
CA ARG A 100 9.02 -19.24 -13.87
C ARG A 100 8.36 -19.71 -15.17
N ASN A 101 7.67 -20.85 -15.13
CA ASN A 101 7.02 -21.45 -16.31
C ASN A 101 5.69 -20.78 -16.69
N VAL A 102 5.22 -19.78 -15.94
CA VAL A 102 3.98 -19.05 -16.23
C VAL A 102 4.25 -17.88 -17.19
N VAL A 103 3.52 -17.83 -18.31
CA VAL A 103 3.62 -16.73 -19.30
C VAL A 103 3.28 -15.40 -18.62
N GLY A 104 4.11 -14.36 -18.85
CA GLY A 104 3.92 -13.01 -18.31
C GLY A 104 4.53 -12.76 -16.92
N ILE A 105 5.06 -13.78 -16.23
CA ILE A 105 5.62 -13.64 -14.87
C ILE A 105 6.83 -12.69 -14.80
N TYR A 106 7.59 -12.55 -15.89
CA TYR A 106 8.77 -11.69 -15.96
C TYR A 106 8.49 -10.22 -15.67
N MET A 107 7.35 -9.70 -16.12
CA MET A 107 6.96 -8.31 -15.85
C MET A 107 6.77 -8.08 -14.35
N TYR A 108 6.07 -9.00 -13.68
CA TYR A 108 5.84 -8.94 -12.23
C TYR A 108 7.14 -9.06 -11.43
N ILE A 109 8.05 -9.97 -11.83
CA ILE A 109 9.36 -10.13 -11.19
C ILE A 109 10.19 -8.84 -11.31
N MET A 110 10.25 -8.24 -12.50
CA MET A 110 11.01 -7.01 -12.72
C MET A 110 10.46 -5.85 -11.89
N LEU A 111 9.13 -5.76 -11.79
CA LEU A 111 8.46 -4.73 -11.01
C LEU A 111 8.71 -4.92 -9.50
N ASP A 112 8.56 -6.14 -8.98
CA ASP A 112 8.84 -6.47 -7.59
C ASP A 112 10.32 -6.20 -7.24
N LEU A 113 11.24 -6.43 -8.17
CA LEU A 113 12.67 -6.12 -8.00
C LEU A 113 12.90 -4.61 -7.88
N VAL A 114 12.27 -3.79 -8.74
CA VAL A 114 12.37 -2.32 -8.67
C VAL A 114 11.83 -1.79 -7.34
N PHE A 115 10.69 -2.31 -6.88
CA PHE A 115 10.13 -1.93 -5.59
C PHE A 115 11.00 -2.40 -4.42
N LEU A 116 11.56 -3.60 -4.48
CA LEU A 116 12.45 -4.12 -3.44
C LEU A 116 13.71 -3.26 -3.33
N LEU A 117 14.37 -2.97 -4.45
CA LEU A 117 15.57 -2.11 -4.46
C LEU A 117 15.27 -0.71 -3.93
N SER A 118 14.14 -0.11 -4.32
CA SER A 118 13.70 1.20 -3.82
C SER A 118 13.42 1.20 -2.31
N THR A 119 12.82 0.11 -1.82
CA THR A 119 12.52 -0.08 -0.39
C THR A 119 13.80 -0.29 0.41
N LEU A 120 14.71 -1.14 -0.07
CA LEU A 120 16.02 -1.37 0.57
C LEU A 120 16.86 -0.08 0.62
N LEU A 121 16.84 0.72 -0.45
CA LEU A 121 17.48 2.03 -0.49
C LEU A 121 16.89 2.97 0.57
N THR A 122 15.56 2.96 0.73
CA THR A 122 14.85 3.73 1.75
C THR A 122 15.26 3.27 3.16
N ILE A 123 15.27 1.97 3.43
CA ILE A 123 15.72 1.39 4.71
C ILE A 123 17.16 1.81 5.01
N TRP A 124 18.06 1.69 4.03
CA TRP A 124 19.46 2.09 4.18
C TRP A 124 19.58 3.59 4.51
N LYS A 125 18.84 4.45 3.80
CA LYS A 125 18.81 5.89 4.10
C LYS A 125 18.36 6.17 5.51
N ILE A 126 17.28 5.56 5.98
CA ILE A 126 16.76 5.75 7.35
C ILE A 126 17.78 5.26 8.39
N ARG A 127 18.33 4.05 8.22
CA ARG A 127 19.20 3.42 9.23
C ARG A 127 20.58 4.06 9.35
N PHE A 128 21.16 4.52 8.22
CA PHE A 128 22.56 4.97 8.20
C PHE A 128 22.74 6.47 7.94
N LYS A 129 21.94 7.08 7.06
CA LYS A 129 22.16 8.48 6.63
C LYS A 129 21.24 9.48 7.33
N LEU A 130 20.01 9.08 7.64
CA LEU A 130 18.93 9.95 8.15
C LEU A 130 18.47 9.54 9.56
N LYS A 131 19.28 8.76 10.27
CA LYS A 131 18.97 8.20 11.58
C LYS A 131 18.54 9.26 12.60
N SER A 132 19.13 10.46 12.55
CA SER A 132 18.80 11.57 13.44
C SER A 132 17.38 12.13 13.23
N SER A 133 16.85 12.05 12.01
CA SER A 133 15.48 12.51 11.69
C SER A 133 14.41 11.44 11.92
N TYR A 134 14.81 10.22 12.30
CA TYR A 134 13.90 9.12 12.57
C TYR A 134 13.41 9.16 14.02
N ILE A 135 12.09 9.27 14.20
CA ILE A 135 11.45 9.38 15.52
C ILE A 135 10.93 8.00 15.94
N LYS A 136 11.76 7.24 16.66
CA LYS A 136 11.47 5.84 17.02
C LYS A 136 10.26 5.71 17.95
N GLU A 137 10.00 6.73 18.76
CA GLU A 137 8.95 6.80 19.76
C GLU A 137 7.56 6.75 19.12
N LEU A 138 7.44 7.23 17.87
CA LEU A 138 6.19 7.23 17.12
C LEU A 138 5.93 5.86 16.45
N ASP A 139 6.98 5.11 16.11
CA ASP A 139 6.89 3.81 15.43
C ASP A 139 6.70 2.65 16.43
N THR A 140 5.53 2.63 17.09
CA THR A 140 5.24 1.76 18.24
C THR A 140 4.81 0.34 17.89
N VAL A 141 4.48 0.05 16.63
CA VAL A 141 3.86 -1.23 16.23
C VAL A 141 4.80 -2.42 16.43
N ARG A 142 4.29 -3.55 16.93
CA ARG A 142 5.08 -4.77 17.13
C ARG A 142 5.10 -5.63 15.86
N VAL A 143 6.10 -5.44 15.01
CA VAL A 143 6.26 -6.18 13.74
C VAL A 143 6.22 -7.71 13.90
N PRO A 144 6.88 -8.31 14.91
CA PRO A 144 6.85 -9.78 15.04
C PRO A 144 5.44 -10.33 15.19
N PHE A 145 4.56 -9.63 15.92
CA PHE A 145 3.16 -10.05 16.07
C PHE A 145 2.42 -10.08 14.72
N MET A 146 2.65 -9.07 13.87
CA MET A 146 2.08 -9.01 12.53
C MET A 146 2.59 -10.15 11.65
N VAL A 147 3.91 -10.31 11.57
CA VAL A 147 4.55 -11.34 10.73
C VAL A 147 4.13 -12.74 11.15
N VAL A 148 4.15 -13.05 12.45
CA VAL A 148 3.76 -14.37 12.97
C VAL A 148 2.28 -14.64 12.73
N SER A 149 1.40 -13.64 12.91
CA SER A 149 -0.03 -13.82 12.63
C SER A 149 -0.29 -14.14 11.16
N CYS A 150 0.39 -13.45 10.23
CA CYS A 150 0.32 -13.76 8.80
C CYS A 150 0.85 -15.15 8.47
N ALA A 151 1.95 -15.58 9.12
CA ALA A 151 2.53 -16.90 8.89
C ALA A 151 1.59 -18.02 9.36
N ILE A 152 1.00 -17.89 10.56
CA ILE A 152 0.00 -18.83 11.07
C ILE A 152 -1.20 -18.89 10.13
N LEU A 153 -1.72 -17.72 9.73
CA LEU A 153 -2.87 -17.66 8.82
C LEU A 153 -2.56 -18.30 7.47
N ALA A 154 -1.37 -18.09 6.91
CA ALA A 154 -0.95 -18.69 5.64
C ALA A 154 -0.84 -20.22 5.70
N ILE A 155 -0.38 -20.77 6.83
CA ILE A 155 -0.31 -22.23 7.01
C ILE A 155 -1.72 -22.83 7.03
N ILE A 156 -2.67 -22.17 7.70
CA ILE A 156 -4.05 -22.66 7.85
C ILE A 156 -4.86 -22.41 6.57
N ILE A 157 -4.70 -21.24 5.96
CA ILE A 157 -5.45 -20.75 4.81
C ILE A 157 -4.47 -20.38 3.70
N HIS A 158 -4.30 -21.30 2.75
CA HIS A 158 -3.57 -21.06 1.50
C HIS A 158 -4.31 -21.74 0.34
N PRO A 159 -4.17 -21.23 -0.90
CA PRO A 159 -4.76 -21.89 -2.05
C PRO A 159 -4.15 -23.28 -2.25
N ARG A 160 -4.98 -24.30 -2.50
CA ARG A 160 -4.51 -25.61 -2.95
C ARG A 160 -4.45 -25.63 -4.48
N SER A 161 -3.34 -25.16 -5.05
CA SER A 161 -2.98 -25.41 -6.45
C SER A 161 -2.06 -26.62 -6.57
N SER A 162 -1.92 -27.18 -7.78
CA SER A 162 -1.12 -28.38 -8.07
C SER A 162 0.39 -28.24 -7.81
N ASP A 163 0.86 -27.02 -7.55
CA ASP A 163 2.26 -26.73 -7.20
C ASP A 163 2.59 -27.10 -5.76
N PHE A 164 3.88 -27.25 -5.46
CA PHE A 164 4.40 -27.57 -4.12
C PHE A 164 3.69 -26.78 -3.01
N SER A 165 3.20 -27.48 -1.99
CA SER A 165 2.48 -26.91 -0.83
C SER A 165 3.21 -25.72 -0.17
N PHE A 166 4.54 -25.76 -0.17
CA PHE A 166 5.37 -24.67 0.34
C PHE A 166 5.21 -23.36 -0.44
N THR A 167 5.19 -23.40 -1.78
CA THR A 167 5.05 -22.22 -2.64
C THR A 167 3.70 -21.55 -2.42
N ASN A 168 2.62 -22.34 -2.30
CA ASN A 168 1.28 -21.82 -2.02
C ASN A 168 1.20 -21.14 -0.66
N THR A 169 1.81 -21.74 0.37
CA THR A 169 1.88 -21.16 1.72
C THR A 169 2.69 -19.87 1.73
N LEU A 170 3.86 -19.85 1.07
CA LEU A 170 4.71 -18.66 0.98
C LEU A 170 4.02 -17.53 0.22
N TRP A 171 3.31 -17.85 -0.87
CA TRP A 171 2.53 -16.87 -1.62
C TRP A 171 1.42 -16.28 -0.77
N ALA A 172 0.63 -17.11 -0.07
CA ALA A 172 -0.42 -16.65 0.85
C ALA A 172 0.15 -15.76 1.96
N PHE A 173 1.29 -16.15 2.54
CA PHE A 173 2.00 -15.33 3.53
C PHE A 173 2.37 -13.95 2.98
N CYS A 174 2.90 -13.88 1.76
CA CYS A 174 3.26 -12.60 1.14
C CYS A 174 2.02 -11.72 0.91
N VAL A 175 0.92 -12.29 0.42
CA VAL A 175 -0.34 -11.55 0.21
C VAL A 175 -0.90 -11.01 1.52
N TYR A 176 -0.91 -11.82 2.58
CA TYR A 176 -1.39 -11.38 3.89
C TYR A 176 -0.51 -10.30 4.50
N LEU A 177 0.81 -10.45 4.38
CA LEU A 177 1.76 -9.48 4.89
C LEU A 177 1.69 -8.16 4.10
N GLU A 178 1.51 -8.24 2.78
CA GLU A 178 1.30 -7.09 1.90
C GLU A 178 0.05 -6.28 2.32
N ALA A 179 -1.06 -6.97 2.61
CA ALA A 179 -2.31 -6.33 3.02
C ALA A 179 -2.19 -5.51 4.31
N ILE A 180 -1.38 -5.96 5.27
CA ILE A 180 -1.21 -5.28 6.56
C ILE A 180 0.05 -4.41 6.62
N SER A 181 0.91 -4.45 5.61
CA SER A 181 2.22 -3.78 5.60
C SER A 181 2.16 -2.27 5.85
N VAL A 182 1.10 -1.60 5.41
CA VAL A 182 0.90 -0.15 5.58
C VAL A 182 0.49 0.26 7.00
N PHE A 183 0.06 -0.70 7.84
CA PHE A 183 -0.48 -0.40 9.17
C PHE A 183 0.49 0.36 10.10
N PRO A 184 1.79 0.03 10.19
CA PRO A 184 2.73 0.77 11.02
C PRO A 184 2.87 2.24 10.57
N GLN A 185 2.82 2.51 9.27
CA GLN A 185 2.88 3.86 8.72
C GLN A 185 1.64 4.68 9.12
N LEU A 186 0.44 4.09 9.03
CA LEU A 186 -0.78 4.76 9.47
C LEU A 186 -0.76 5.05 10.97
N ARG A 187 -0.30 4.08 11.78
CA ARG A 187 -0.16 4.26 13.23
C ARG A 187 0.88 5.33 13.57
N PHE A 188 2.00 5.38 12.84
CA PHE A 188 3.02 6.41 12.98
C PHE A 188 2.40 7.80 12.73
N MET A 189 1.65 7.97 11.63
CA MET A 189 1.01 9.25 11.29
C MET A 189 -0.03 9.67 12.33
N GLN A 190 -0.80 8.72 12.88
CA GLN A 190 -1.72 8.98 13.98
C GLN A 190 -0.99 9.48 15.23
N ASN A 191 0.13 8.87 15.58
CA ASN A 191 0.93 9.25 16.74
C ASN A 191 1.64 10.60 16.54
N ALA A 192 2.10 10.89 15.32
CA ALA A 192 2.82 12.11 14.98
C ALA A 192 1.97 13.39 15.11
N LYS A 193 0.63 13.27 15.02
CA LYS A 193 -0.37 14.37 15.01
C LYS A 193 -0.19 15.41 13.88
N MET A 194 0.91 15.36 13.14
CA MET A 194 1.14 16.13 11.92
C MET A 194 1.62 15.20 10.81
N VAL A 195 1.05 15.37 9.62
CA VAL A 195 1.43 14.62 8.42
C VAL A 195 2.27 15.53 7.55
N GLU A 196 3.52 15.14 7.32
CA GLU A 196 4.36 15.82 6.33
C GLU A 196 3.82 15.60 4.93
N THR A 197 3.79 16.67 4.12
CA THR A 197 3.16 16.68 2.79
C THR A 197 3.67 15.57 1.87
N PHE A 198 4.99 15.39 1.79
CA PHE A 198 5.59 14.35 0.93
C PHE A 198 5.26 12.93 1.40
N THR A 199 5.23 12.70 2.72
CA THR A 199 4.79 11.42 3.27
C THR A 199 3.30 11.19 2.98
N GLY A 200 2.49 12.25 3.10
CA GLY A 200 1.07 12.21 2.76
C GLY A 200 0.84 11.77 1.31
N TYR A 201 1.56 12.36 0.35
CA TYR A 201 1.48 11.95 -1.06
C TYR A 201 1.89 10.49 -1.27
N TYR A 202 3.00 10.05 -0.68
CA TYR A 202 3.43 8.65 -0.76
C TYR A 202 2.35 7.69 -0.25
N VAL A 203 1.82 7.93 0.96
CA VAL A 203 0.83 7.05 1.59
C VAL A 203 -0.50 7.08 0.83
N PHE A 204 -0.89 8.25 0.30
CA PHE A 204 -2.09 8.39 -0.52
C PHE A 204 -1.97 7.63 -1.85
N SER A 205 -0.86 7.77 -2.56
CA SER A 205 -0.56 7.01 -3.78
C SER A 205 -0.55 5.51 -3.51
N LEU A 206 0.07 5.07 -2.42
CA LEU A 206 0.03 3.67 -2.00
C LEU A 206 -1.42 3.20 -1.79
N GLY A 207 -2.24 4.00 -1.10
CA GLY A 207 -3.67 3.70 -0.90
C GLY A 207 -4.46 3.55 -2.20
N ILE A 208 -4.26 4.45 -3.17
CA ILE A 208 -4.90 4.37 -4.49
C ILE A 208 -4.45 3.11 -5.22
N SER A 209 -3.15 2.80 -5.24
CA SER A 209 -2.61 1.60 -5.86
C SER A 209 -3.29 0.34 -5.30
N ARG A 210 -3.43 0.23 -3.97
CA ARG A 210 -4.12 -0.90 -3.33
C ARG A 210 -5.60 -0.96 -3.67
N PHE A 211 -6.28 0.18 -3.74
CA PHE A 211 -7.69 0.23 -4.12
C PHE A 211 -7.91 -0.24 -5.57
N LEU A 212 -7.05 0.21 -6.51
CA LEU A 212 -7.12 -0.20 -7.91
C LEU A 212 -6.78 -1.68 -8.08
N ALA A 213 -5.78 -2.19 -7.36
CA ALA A 213 -5.49 -3.62 -7.34
C ALA A 213 -6.71 -4.43 -6.86
N LEU A 214 -7.35 -4.04 -5.75
CA LEU A 214 -8.57 -4.68 -5.27
C LEU A 214 -9.73 -4.62 -6.29
N ALA A 215 -9.89 -3.48 -6.97
CA ALA A 215 -10.88 -3.33 -8.03
C ALA A 215 -10.63 -4.32 -9.17
N GLN A 216 -9.38 -4.49 -9.61
CA GLN A 216 -9.01 -5.48 -10.61
C GLN A 216 -9.41 -6.91 -10.18
N TRP A 217 -9.09 -7.31 -8.94
CA TRP A 217 -9.45 -8.65 -8.45
C TRP A 217 -10.96 -8.88 -8.47
N ILE A 218 -11.77 -7.90 -8.05
CA ILE A 218 -13.24 -8.02 -8.07
C ILE A 218 -13.77 -8.13 -9.50
N ILE A 219 -13.23 -7.32 -10.41
CA ILE A 219 -13.67 -7.30 -11.80
C ILE A 219 -13.27 -8.61 -12.51
N GLN A 220 -12.07 -9.14 -12.25
CA GLN A 220 -11.57 -10.36 -12.86
C GLN A 220 -12.34 -11.63 -12.46
N VAL A 221 -13.04 -11.60 -11.31
CA VAL A 221 -13.90 -12.71 -10.85
C VAL A 221 -15.23 -12.76 -11.62
N ARG A 222 -15.60 -11.69 -12.33
CA ARG A 222 -16.83 -11.61 -13.14
C ARG A 222 -16.59 -12.09 -14.57
#